data_AF-M0DZS4-F1
#
_entry.id   AF-M0DZS4-F1
#
_cell.length_a   1.000
_cell.length_b   1.000
_cell.length_c   1.000
_cell.angle_alpha   90.00
_cell.angle_beta   90.00
_cell.angle_gamma   90.00
#
_symmetry.space_group_name_H-M   'P 1'
#
loop_
_entity.id
_entity.type
_entity.pdbx_description
1 polymer ?
#
loop_
_entity_poly.entity_id
_entity_poly.type
_entity_poly.pdbx_seq_one_letter_code
_entity_poly.pdbx_strand_id
1 'polypeptide(L)'
;MSRPTRLATVALAVAAAAALLVGVSLAGAAAANADTSPADGHAALSGVGGPAADGTVAQAGTASDPTDRQVRGSPVLDLFVSQRSVPSGAESTVTVDIVNTGEMTIGNQLDSRVTTARGLTLEVDDGDVPIDVEDGKIPVGDVPTSASPVSVPLDVTVPDDVPDGTYEVEATARYRYTFEVIPEFNDHKDRRGIDDFDLTIVVDDGARFAVIETDTDAQVGGSGDVTVTMANVGDETARDAVVSGSTTAPGVQLGEGGGQSFVGDWAPGENRTVTFDSTVGEAFGDGAYALSSTVDYRDPNGVDATAAAARAGVVPIPEQSFSLRNVSGTLEVGYSGTVSGTLTNEGPVDVEDAVLVADSGSNRVSLGESRYALPTIPAGESAEFSFDADVSGSADPGPRQFRFTTEYDSGDATVAVEETRRVEVAPRQPEFELDVENATVPAGGTQRIDVEITNRRPETLSSINAGLYADSPLSTVNDEAFVDELEPGESTNVWFEVSAAPGASVEDHPIELDFRYDDERGNDRISDVTQVPVSVTEPVDDGGTPTGLIAVVVLVVVAAAGGAVWYRRR
;
A
#
# COMPACT_ATOMS: atom_id res chain seq x y z
N MET A 1 30.52 -3.79 35.98
CA MET A 1 31.36 -3.28 34.88
C MET A 1 30.49 -2.39 34.03
N SER A 2 30.81 -1.11 34.05
CA SER A 2 30.04 -0.01 33.48
C SER A 2 30.94 0.74 32.50
N ARG A 3 30.38 1.14 31.34
CA ARG A 3 30.80 2.20 30.39
C ARG A 3 30.40 1.82 28.94
N PRO A 4 30.27 2.79 28.01
CA PRO A 4 29.59 4.07 28.15
C PRO A 4 28.81 4.49 26.87
N THR A 5 27.68 5.15 27.04
CA THR A 5 26.97 5.86 25.98
C THR A 5 27.59 7.25 25.77
N ARG A 6 27.82 7.66 24.52
CA ARG A 6 28.17 9.04 24.15
C ARG A 6 27.56 9.44 22.80
N LEU A 7 27.27 10.74 22.74
CA LEU A 7 26.92 11.63 21.61
C LEU A 7 25.40 11.83 21.45
N ALA A 8 24.90 12.98 21.93
CA ALA A 8 24.84 14.28 21.23
C ALA A 8 23.58 14.31 20.36
N THR A 9 22.68 15.30 20.43
CA THR A 9 22.87 16.60 19.78
C THR A 9 21.70 17.54 20.15
N VAL A 10 22.05 18.77 20.54
CA VAL A 10 21.39 20.07 20.29
C VAL A 10 19.87 20.21 20.44
N ALA A 11 19.47 20.96 21.47
CA ALA A 11 18.23 21.74 21.46
C ALA A 11 18.56 23.19 21.04
N LEU A 12 17.92 23.69 19.98
CA LEU A 12 17.92 25.11 19.65
C LEU A 12 16.50 25.60 19.37
N ALA A 13 16.23 26.80 19.89
CA ALA A 13 14.93 27.39 20.15
C ALA A 13 14.30 28.11 18.96
N VAL A 14 12.96 28.18 19.01
CA VAL A 14 12.09 29.08 18.26
C VAL A 14 12.13 30.49 18.89
N ALA A 15 12.27 31.54 18.06
CA ALA A 15 11.39 32.72 17.99
C ALA A 15 12.07 33.99 17.40
N ALA A 16 11.56 34.39 16.22
CA ALA A 16 11.15 35.72 15.75
C ALA A 16 11.97 37.02 16.05
N ALA A 17 12.30 37.68 14.92
CA ALA A 17 12.16 39.11 14.58
C ALA A 17 12.98 40.19 15.33
N ALA A 18 13.86 40.88 14.58
CA ALA A 18 13.85 42.35 14.38
C ALA A 18 15.02 42.87 13.49
N ALA A 19 14.64 43.64 12.46
CA ALA A 19 15.26 44.80 11.79
C ALA A 19 16.77 45.15 11.88
N LEU A 20 17.39 45.41 10.71
CA LEU A 20 18.19 46.60 10.30
C LEU A 20 18.76 46.38 8.87
N LEU A 21 18.26 47.04 7.82
CA LEU A 21 18.70 48.33 7.23
C LEU A 21 20.15 48.37 6.70
N VAL A 22 20.32 48.23 5.36
CA VAL A 22 21.13 49.02 4.38
C VAL A 22 20.69 48.47 3.00
N GLY A 23 20.29 49.19 1.94
CA GLY A 23 20.45 50.58 1.58
C GLY A 23 21.21 50.70 0.26
N VAL A 24 20.64 50.29 -0.89
CA VAL A 24 21.06 50.79 -2.22
C VAL A 24 19.85 50.92 -3.13
N SER A 25 19.59 52.16 -3.54
CA SER A 25 18.56 52.59 -4.48
C SER A 25 19.06 52.49 -5.92
N LEU A 26 18.35 51.78 -6.80
CA LEU A 26 18.36 52.06 -8.24
C LEU A 26 16.91 52.08 -8.76
N ALA A 27 16.44 53.29 -9.01
CA ALA A 27 15.19 53.56 -9.69
C ALA A 27 15.36 53.33 -11.20
N GLY A 28 14.36 52.68 -11.80
CA GLY A 28 14.24 52.56 -13.24
C GLY A 28 13.85 53.87 -13.91
N ALA A 29 14.18 53.97 -15.19
CA ALA A 29 13.37 54.65 -16.18
C ALA A 29 13.74 54.12 -17.57
N ALA A 30 12.71 53.72 -18.30
CA ALA A 30 12.74 53.30 -19.68
C ALA A 30 13.31 54.39 -20.61
N ALA A 31 14.04 53.97 -21.64
CA ALA A 31 14.44 54.82 -22.76
C ALA A 31 13.92 54.20 -24.07
N ALA A 32 12.91 54.85 -24.63
CA ALA A 32 12.55 54.75 -26.04
C ALA A 32 13.24 55.93 -26.77
N ASN A 33 13.87 55.64 -27.91
CA ASN A 33 14.47 56.67 -28.76
C ASN A 33 13.54 57.03 -29.91
N ALA A 34 13.24 58.31 -30.05
CA ALA A 34 12.82 58.94 -31.30
C ALA A 34 13.33 60.39 -31.34
N ASP A 35 14.26 60.61 -32.28
CA ASP A 35 14.44 61.73 -33.22
C ASP A 35 14.54 63.22 -32.81
N THR A 36 15.56 63.84 -33.43
CA THR A 36 15.70 65.22 -34.00
C THR A 36 15.59 66.51 -33.17
N SER A 37 16.72 67.27 -33.21
CA SER A 37 16.92 68.72 -33.51
C SER A 37 16.21 69.81 -32.66
N PRO A 38 16.83 70.98 -32.37
CA PRO A 38 17.13 72.02 -33.38
C PRO A 38 18.31 72.98 -33.07
N ALA A 39 18.35 74.08 -33.83
CA ALA A 39 19.39 75.06 -34.10
C ALA A 39 19.57 76.22 -33.09
N ASP A 40 20.57 77.05 -33.42
CA ASP A 40 20.89 78.43 -33.00
C ASP A 40 21.37 78.63 -31.55
N GLY A 41 22.42 79.38 -31.23
CA GLY A 41 23.26 80.32 -31.96
C GLY A 41 24.08 81.12 -30.93
N HIS A 42 24.97 81.97 -31.44
CA HIS A 42 25.80 83.00 -30.76
C HIS A 42 27.30 82.71 -30.56
N ALA A 43 28.07 83.39 -31.44
CA ALA A 43 29.05 84.44 -31.13
C ALA A 43 30.14 84.13 -30.08
N ALA A 44 31.40 84.51 -30.23
CA ALA A 44 32.21 85.21 -31.23
C ALA A 44 33.66 85.03 -30.72
N LEU A 45 34.67 85.25 -31.57
CA LEU A 45 35.91 85.97 -31.23
C LEU A 45 36.85 85.95 -32.45
N SER A 46 36.89 87.09 -33.14
CA SER A 46 38.04 87.58 -33.92
C SER A 46 39.26 87.71 -33.01
N GLY A 47 40.53 87.64 -33.40
CA GLY A 47 41.23 87.66 -34.69
C GLY A 47 42.72 87.89 -34.41
N VAL A 48 43.47 88.28 -35.46
CA VAL A 48 44.94 88.58 -35.54
C VAL A 48 45.78 87.32 -35.84
N GLY A 49 46.57 87.22 -36.90
CA GLY A 49 46.97 88.14 -37.97
C GLY A 49 48.42 87.86 -38.41
N GLY A 50 48.67 87.67 -39.71
CA GLY A 50 50.00 87.81 -40.34
C GLY A 50 50.42 86.70 -41.32
N PRO A 51 51.19 87.01 -42.40
CA PRO A 51 50.79 86.67 -43.77
C PRO A 51 51.86 86.00 -44.67
N ALA A 52 51.43 85.65 -45.91
CA ALA A 52 52.16 85.60 -47.21
C ALA A 52 53.36 84.64 -47.34
N ALA A 53 53.66 83.97 -48.45
CA ALA A 53 53.14 83.82 -49.81
C ALA A 53 53.85 82.58 -50.39
N ASP A 54 53.27 81.87 -51.37
CA ASP A 54 53.84 81.77 -52.72
C ASP A 54 52.91 80.94 -53.61
N GLY A 55 52.83 81.34 -54.88
CA GLY A 55 51.86 80.81 -55.83
C GLY A 55 52.18 79.40 -56.32
N THR A 56 51.16 78.72 -56.81
CA THR A 56 51.24 77.99 -58.08
C THR A 56 49.83 77.79 -58.62
N VAL A 57 49.66 78.29 -59.83
CA VAL A 57 48.47 78.14 -60.67
C VAL A 57 48.35 76.70 -61.17
N ALA A 58 47.09 76.27 -61.24
CA ALA A 58 46.52 75.13 -61.95
C ALA A 58 47.44 74.39 -62.94
N GLN A 59 47.57 73.08 -62.72
CA GLN A 59 47.64 72.11 -63.80
C GLN A 59 46.38 71.26 -63.72
N ALA A 60 45.46 71.48 -64.65
CA ALA A 60 44.40 70.54 -64.97
C ALA A 60 45.06 69.26 -65.51
N GLY A 61 45.36 68.34 -64.60
CA GLY A 61 45.66 66.96 -64.91
C GLY A 61 44.40 66.15 -64.69
N THR A 62 43.78 65.71 -65.78
CA THR A 62 42.77 64.66 -65.78
C THR A 62 43.37 63.37 -65.19
N ALA A 63 43.27 63.17 -63.88
CA ALA A 63 43.32 61.85 -63.30
C ALA A 63 41.96 61.21 -63.57
N SER A 64 41.88 60.53 -64.71
CA SER A 64 40.81 59.56 -64.95
C SER A 64 41.06 58.46 -63.93
N ASP A 65 40.25 58.42 -62.88
CA ASP A 65 40.10 57.21 -62.07
C ASP A 65 39.79 56.08 -63.08
N PRO A 66 40.53 54.96 -63.12
CA PRO A 66 40.14 53.84 -63.95
C PRO A 66 38.88 53.26 -63.32
N THR A 67 37.74 53.88 -63.63
CA THR A 67 36.46 53.18 -63.56
C THR A 67 36.66 51.98 -64.45
N ASP A 68 36.63 50.79 -63.83
CA ASP A 68 36.75 49.53 -64.55
C ASP A 68 35.68 49.56 -65.65
N ARG A 69 36.12 49.67 -66.92
CA ARG A 69 35.23 49.81 -68.09
C ARG A 69 34.22 48.67 -68.18
N GLN A 70 34.55 47.56 -67.52
CA GLN A 70 33.78 46.35 -67.42
C GLN A 70 34.08 45.74 -66.05
N VAL A 71 33.04 45.41 -65.29
CA VAL A 71 33.15 44.72 -64.00
C VAL A 71 32.52 43.33 -64.17
N ARG A 72 33.25 42.29 -63.76
CA ARG A 72 32.81 40.89 -63.90
C ARG A 72 33.10 40.12 -62.62
N GLY A 73 32.11 39.39 -62.14
CA GLY A 73 32.24 38.54 -60.96
C GLY A 73 31.14 37.49 -60.88
N SER A 74 31.18 36.72 -59.81
CA SER A 74 30.16 35.73 -59.46
C SER A 74 30.04 35.62 -57.93
N PRO A 75 28.87 35.28 -57.41
CA PRO A 75 28.76 34.80 -56.04
C PRO A 75 29.53 33.49 -55.88
N VAL A 76 30.04 33.25 -54.67
CA VAL A 76 30.62 31.98 -54.25
C VAL A 76 29.98 31.66 -52.91
N LEU A 77 29.09 30.68 -52.90
CA LEU A 77 28.27 30.33 -51.76
C LEU A 77 28.88 29.14 -51.01
N ASP A 78 28.89 29.20 -49.69
CA ASP A 78 29.23 28.11 -48.80
C ASP A 78 28.08 27.95 -47.79
N LEU A 79 27.65 26.71 -47.55
CA LEU A 79 26.58 26.38 -46.61
C LEU A 79 27.16 25.66 -45.39
N PHE A 80 26.72 26.06 -44.20
CA PHE A 80 27.13 25.44 -42.94
C PHE A 80 25.91 25.13 -42.09
N VAL A 81 25.87 23.94 -41.52
CA VAL A 81 24.83 23.57 -40.55
C VAL A 81 25.35 23.84 -39.13
N SER A 82 24.65 24.67 -38.37
CA SER A 82 25.05 25.11 -37.02
C SER A 82 24.49 24.24 -35.88
N GLN A 83 23.45 23.44 -36.15
CA GLN A 83 22.83 22.49 -35.19
C GLN A 83 22.60 21.15 -35.88
N ARG A 84 23.66 20.34 -35.99
CA ARG A 84 23.64 19.12 -36.82
C ARG A 84 23.00 17.92 -36.13
N SER A 85 22.95 17.90 -34.80
CA SER A 85 22.45 16.77 -34.02
C SER A 85 20.94 16.89 -33.83
N VAL A 86 20.22 15.84 -34.24
CA VAL A 86 18.77 15.68 -34.08
C VAL A 86 18.46 14.31 -33.48
N PRO A 87 17.56 14.21 -32.48
CA PRO A 87 17.11 12.92 -31.97
C PRO A 87 16.17 12.23 -32.97
N SER A 88 16.11 10.91 -32.91
CA SER A 88 15.11 10.11 -33.61
C SER A 88 13.74 10.24 -32.91
N GLY A 89 12.66 9.98 -33.66
CA GLY A 89 11.31 10.02 -33.13
C GLY A 89 10.73 11.41 -32.86
N ALA A 90 11.40 12.47 -33.30
CA ALA A 90 11.04 13.84 -33.00
C ALA A 90 11.21 14.79 -34.19
N GLU A 91 10.47 15.88 -34.15
CA GLU A 91 10.61 17.03 -35.04
C GLU A 91 11.64 18.01 -34.42
N SER A 92 12.63 18.42 -35.20
CA SER A 92 13.72 19.30 -34.78
C SER A 92 14.00 20.38 -35.81
N THR A 93 14.32 21.59 -35.36
CA THR A 93 14.72 22.68 -36.26
C THR A 93 16.23 22.78 -36.35
N VAL A 94 16.77 22.65 -37.56
CA VAL A 94 18.19 22.78 -37.90
C VAL A 94 18.43 24.11 -38.61
N THR A 95 19.49 24.84 -38.27
CA THR A 95 19.81 26.11 -38.94
C THR A 95 20.93 25.95 -39.97
N VAL A 96 20.68 26.37 -41.20
CA VAL A 96 21.65 26.48 -42.30
C VAL A 96 22.11 27.92 -42.45
N ASP A 97 23.41 28.15 -42.29
CA ASP A 97 24.08 29.42 -42.48
C ASP A 97 24.70 29.49 -43.88
N ILE A 98 24.22 30.42 -44.69
CA ILE A 98 24.70 30.65 -46.05
C ILE A 98 25.69 31.82 -46.02
N VAL A 99 26.92 31.57 -46.45
CA VAL A 99 27.99 32.57 -46.58
C VAL A 99 28.25 32.81 -48.06
N ASN A 100 28.31 34.07 -48.48
CA ASN A 100 28.71 34.44 -49.83
C ASN A 100 30.05 35.19 -49.80
N THR A 101 31.11 34.55 -50.27
CA THR A 101 32.45 35.16 -50.32
C THR A 101 32.65 36.00 -51.59
N GLY A 102 32.02 35.58 -52.69
CA GLY A 102 32.07 36.23 -53.99
C GLY A 102 33.47 36.25 -54.62
N GLU A 103 33.52 36.17 -55.95
CA GLU A 103 34.78 36.21 -56.71
C GLU A 103 34.69 37.23 -57.84
N MET A 104 35.78 37.97 -58.07
CA MET A 104 35.92 38.92 -59.16
C MET A 104 36.79 38.32 -60.27
N THR A 105 36.25 38.27 -61.49
CA THR A 105 37.01 37.88 -62.69
C THR A 105 37.65 39.09 -63.36
N ILE A 106 36.97 40.25 -63.35
CA ILE A 106 37.45 41.52 -63.90
C ILE A 106 37.03 42.63 -62.94
N GLY A 107 38.01 43.36 -62.43
CA GLY A 107 37.82 44.47 -61.49
C GLY A 107 38.83 44.40 -60.34
N ASN A 108 39.17 45.55 -59.76
CA ASN A 108 40.24 45.63 -58.75
C ASN A 108 39.75 45.49 -57.30
N GLN A 109 38.43 45.50 -57.08
CA GLN A 109 37.80 45.41 -55.76
C GLN A 109 36.50 44.60 -55.86
N LEU A 110 36.07 44.03 -54.73
CA LEU A 110 34.80 43.30 -54.64
C LEU A 110 33.63 44.26 -54.89
N ASP A 111 32.76 43.91 -55.82
CA ASP A 111 31.60 44.73 -56.20
C ASP A 111 30.30 43.93 -56.01
N SER A 112 29.51 44.34 -55.03
CA SER A 112 28.25 43.67 -54.65
C SER A 112 27.24 43.59 -55.78
N ARG A 113 27.34 44.44 -56.81
CA ARG A 113 26.44 44.39 -57.98
C ARG A 113 26.62 43.12 -58.80
N VAL A 114 27.83 42.53 -58.80
CA VAL A 114 28.14 41.30 -59.55
C VAL A 114 28.37 40.08 -58.67
N THR A 115 28.57 40.26 -57.37
CA THR A 115 28.81 39.16 -56.42
C THR A 115 27.62 38.81 -55.54
N THR A 116 26.51 39.58 -55.58
CA THR A 116 25.29 39.22 -54.83
C THR A 116 24.52 38.10 -55.54
N ALA A 117 24.20 37.03 -54.82
CA ALA A 117 23.24 36.03 -55.26
C ALA A 117 21.82 36.57 -54.99
N ARG A 118 21.06 36.90 -56.04
CA ARG A 118 19.73 37.50 -55.91
C ARG A 118 18.63 36.45 -56.02
N GLY A 119 17.60 36.60 -55.19
CA GLY A 119 16.43 35.73 -55.16
C GLY A 119 16.80 34.25 -54.98
N LEU A 120 17.73 33.96 -54.08
CA LEU A 120 18.14 32.61 -53.75
C LEU A 120 16.96 31.83 -53.19
N THR A 121 16.74 30.64 -53.76
CA THR A 121 15.82 29.63 -53.25
C THR A 121 16.65 28.39 -52.94
N LEU A 122 16.53 27.89 -51.71
CA LEU A 122 17.13 26.64 -51.29
C LEU A 122 16.09 25.53 -51.48
N GLU A 123 16.45 24.45 -52.16
CA GLU A 123 15.62 23.26 -52.31
C GLU A 123 16.39 22.09 -51.70
N VAL A 124 15.77 21.40 -50.75
CA VAL A 124 16.36 20.27 -50.04
C VAL A 124 15.76 18.99 -50.61
N ASP A 125 16.61 18.02 -50.95
CA ASP A 125 16.21 16.70 -51.43
C ASP A 125 16.51 15.66 -50.34
N ASP A 126 15.44 15.09 -49.80
CA ASP A 126 15.45 14.11 -48.74
C ASP A 126 15.16 12.68 -49.24
N GLY A 127 14.99 12.48 -50.55
CA GLY A 127 14.55 11.20 -51.12
C GLY A 127 15.54 10.03 -50.95
N ASP A 128 16.80 10.32 -50.67
CA ASP A 128 17.89 9.33 -50.53
C ASP A 128 18.28 9.04 -49.07
N VAL A 129 17.64 9.69 -48.10
CA VAL A 129 17.88 9.50 -46.66
C VAL A 129 16.59 9.14 -45.91
N PRO A 130 16.64 8.39 -44.80
CA PRO A 130 15.47 8.07 -44.00
C PRO A 130 15.08 9.22 -43.04
N ILE A 131 15.19 10.47 -43.50
CA ILE A 131 14.90 11.68 -42.72
C ILE A 131 14.02 12.57 -43.59
N ASP A 132 12.89 13.04 -43.08
CA ASP A 132 12.00 13.91 -43.84
C ASP A 132 12.31 15.39 -43.53
N VAL A 133 12.50 16.20 -44.57
CA VAL A 133 12.66 17.65 -44.44
C VAL A 133 11.40 18.32 -44.97
N GLU A 134 10.56 18.85 -44.06
CA GLU A 134 9.24 19.36 -44.42
C GLU A 134 9.31 20.52 -45.43
N ASP A 135 10.36 21.33 -45.34
CA ASP A 135 10.57 22.52 -46.16
C ASP A 135 11.40 22.23 -47.43
N GLY A 136 10.81 21.50 -48.38
CA GLY A 136 11.48 21.19 -49.64
C GLY A 136 11.86 22.41 -50.50
N LYS A 137 11.28 23.61 -50.30
CA LYS A 137 11.60 24.86 -51.05
C LYS A 137 11.49 26.11 -50.21
N ILE A 138 12.63 26.70 -49.88
CA ILE A 138 12.72 27.86 -48.97
C ILE A 138 13.23 29.10 -49.71
N PRO A 139 12.44 30.18 -49.77
CA PRO A 139 12.90 31.45 -50.31
C PRO A 139 13.82 32.16 -49.29
N VAL A 140 15.11 32.23 -49.59
CA VAL A 140 16.12 32.90 -48.75
C VAL A 140 16.21 34.39 -49.08
N GLY A 141 16.03 34.75 -50.36
CA GLY A 141 16.12 36.13 -50.83
C GLY A 141 17.50 36.52 -51.33
N ASP A 142 17.92 37.77 -51.16
CA ASP A 142 19.20 38.25 -51.67
C ASP A 142 20.32 37.97 -50.66
N VAL A 143 21.37 37.26 -51.09
CA VAL A 143 22.56 36.93 -50.28
C VAL A 143 23.75 37.75 -50.80
N PRO A 144 24.04 38.92 -50.20
CA PRO A 144 25.18 39.75 -50.59
C PRO A 144 26.49 39.19 -50.05
N THR A 145 27.62 39.68 -50.57
CA THR A 145 28.93 39.45 -49.97
C THR A 145 29.09 40.31 -48.71
N SER A 146 28.45 39.90 -47.62
CA SER A 146 28.50 40.55 -46.31
C SER A 146 29.29 39.73 -45.30
N ALA A 147 29.75 40.39 -44.23
CA ALA A 147 30.50 39.72 -43.15
C ALA A 147 29.64 38.78 -42.28
N SER A 148 28.31 38.87 -42.38
CA SER A 148 27.38 38.04 -41.60
C SER A 148 26.71 37.00 -42.50
N PRO A 149 26.61 35.73 -42.05
CA PRO A 149 25.87 34.69 -42.76
C PRO A 149 24.37 34.96 -42.77
N VAL A 150 23.67 34.42 -43.76
CA VAL A 150 22.21 34.39 -43.83
C VAL A 150 21.73 33.04 -43.29
N SER A 151 21.03 33.06 -42.16
CA SER A 151 20.55 31.85 -41.48
C SER A 151 19.14 31.46 -41.95
N VAL A 152 18.95 30.19 -42.25
CA VAL A 152 17.69 29.60 -42.72
C VAL A 152 17.33 28.43 -41.81
N PRO A 153 16.21 28.47 -41.07
CA PRO A 153 15.72 27.31 -40.32
C PRO A 153 15.15 26.26 -41.27
N LEU A 154 15.41 24.99 -40.96
CA LEU A 154 14.88 23.79 -41.62
C LEU A 154 14.18 22.95 -40.56
N ASP A 155 12.91 22.60 -40.76
CA ASP A 155 12.22 21.64 -39.90
C ASP A 155 12.47 20.20 -40.42
N VAL A 156 13.05 19.39 -39.56
CA VAL A 156 13.54 18.03 -39.84
C VAL A 156 12.80 17.04 -38.95
N THR A 157 12.20 16.02 -39.56
CA THR A 157 11.51 14.94 -38.85
C THR A 157 12.28 13.64 -39.04
N VAL A 158 12.66 13.01 -37.94
CA VAL A 158 13.36 11.72 -37.96
C VAL A 158 12.44 10.64 -37.40
N PRO A 159 12.08 9.59 -38.18
CA PRO A 159 11.33 8.45 -37.65
C PRO A 159 12.04 7.73 -36.48
N ASP A 160 11.27 7.07 -35.61
CA ASP A 160 11.79 6.35 -34.41
C ASP A 160 12.73 5.16 -34.75
N ASP A 161 12.68 4.65 -35.98
CA ASP A 161 13.42 3.46 -36.42
C ASP A 161 14.70 3.77 -37.20
N VAL A 162 15.07 5.05 -37.30
CA VAL A 162 16.31 5.51 -37.95
C VAL A 162 17.51 5.20 -37.05
N PRO A 163 18.52 4.45 -37.52
CA PRO A 163 19.74 4.22 -36.76
C PRO A 163 20.54 5.51 -36.55
N ASP A 164 21.15 5.62 -35.38
CA ASP A 164 22.12 6.66 -35.05
C ASP A 164 23.25 6.69 -36.10
N GLY A 165 23.60 7.89 -36.55
CA GLY A 165 24.59 8.03 -37.63
C GLY A 165 24.58 9.38 -38.32
N THR A 166 25.50 9.51 -39.27
CA THR A 166 25.61 10.71 -40.11
C THR A 166 24.90 10.48 -41.44
N TYR A 167 24.02 11.40 -41.80
CA TYR A 167 23.24 11.42 -43.02
C TYR A 167 23.59 12.69 -43.81
N GLU A 168 23.80 12.54 -45.10
CA GLU A 168 24.08 13.64 -46.03
C GLU A 168 22.82 13.94 -46.83
N VAL A 169 22.29 15.15 -46.67
CA VAL A 169 21.09 15.61 -47.36
C VAL A 169 21.51 16.60 -48.44
N GLU A 170 21.11 16.35 -49.69
CA GLU A 170 21.47 17.21 -50.80
C GLU A 170 20.62 18.49 -50.78
N ALA A 171 21.28 19.65 -50.90
CA ALA A 171 20.62 20.94 -50.97
C ALA A 171 21.07 21.72 -52.21
N THR A 172 20.13 22.04 -53.09
CA THR A 172 20.39 22.82 -54.30
C THR A 172 20.02 24.29 -54.07
N ALA A 173 21.01 25.18 -54.17
CA ALA A 173 20.79 26.63 -54.18
C ALA A 173 20.58 27.14 -55.60
N ARG A 174 19.39 27.70 -55.88
CA ARG A 174 19.06 28.32 -57.17
C ARG A 174 18.97 29.83 -57.02
N TYR A 175 19.76 30.58 -57.78
CA TYR A 175 19.79 32.04 -57.71
C TYR A 175 20.04 32.70 -59.06
N ARG A 176 19.89 34.03 -59.12
CA ARG A 176 20.29 34.85 -60.27
C ARG A 176 21.34 35.87 -59.85
N TYR A 177 22.36 36.05 -60.67
CA TYR A 177 23.39 37.05 -60.42
C TYR A 177 23.71 37.83 -61.69
N THR A 178 24.16 39.06 -61.51
CA THR A 178 24.66 39.89 -62.61
C THR A 178 26.10 39.50 -62.85
N PHE A 179 26.44 38.82 -63.94
CA PHE A 179 27.82 38.37 -64.14
C PHE A 179 28.70 39.46 -64.76
N GLU A 180 28.11 40.48 -65.40
CA GLU A 180 28.84 41.53 -66.11
C GLU A 180 28.06 42.84 -66.07
N VAL A 181 28.75 43.93 -65.72
CA VAL A 181 28.24 45.30 -65.79
C VAL A 181 29.19 46.14 -66.65
N ILE A 182 28.63 46.86 -67.61
CA ILE A 182 29.36 47.82 -68.46
C ILE A 182 28.83 49.22 -68.17
N PRO A 183 29.45 49.97 -67.22
CA PRO A 183 28.91 51.24 -66.73
C PRO A 183 28.73 52.28 -67.83
N GLU A 184 29.62 52.31 -68.83
CA GLU A 184 29.60 53.28 -69.92
C GLU A 184 28.33 53.21 -70.79
N PHE A 185 27.70 52.04 -70.89
CA PHE A 185 26.50 51.81 -71.71
C PHE A 185 25.23 51.60 -70.89
N ASN A 186 25.33 51.67 -69.56
CA ASN A 186 24.26 51.26 -68.64
C ASN A 186 23.70 49.85 -68.97
N ASP A 187 24.59 48.96 -69.42
CA ASP A 187 24.25 47.59 -69.83
C ASP A 187 24.72 46.61 -68.75
N HIS A 188 23.89 45.61 -68.47
CA HIS A 188 24.19 44.55 -67.52
C HIS A 188 23.67 43.22 -68.04
N LYS A 189 24.37 42.13 -67.69
CA LYS A 189 23.98 40.78 -68.10
C LYS A 189 23.80 39.89 -66.89
N ASP A 190 22.65 39.24 -66.87
CA ASP A 190 22.26 38.33 -65.81
C ASP A 190 22.44 36.87 -66.22
N ARG A 191 22.79 36.02 -65.25
CA ARG A 191 22.89 34.56 -65.40
C ARG A 191 22.22 33.86 -64.21
N ARG A 192 21.79 32.62 -64.43
CA ARG A 192 21.31 31.72 -63.37
C ARG A 192 22.49 30.93 -62.82
N GLY A 193 22.60 30.86 -61.50
CA GLY A 193 23.48 29.94 -60.79
C GLY A 193 22.68 28.81 -60.18
N ILE A 194 23.27 27.61 -60.19
CA ILE A 194 22.77 26.40 -59.54
C ILE A 194 24.01 25.78 -58.91
N ASP A 195 24.04 25.75 -57.59
CA ASP A 195 25.11 25.15 -56.80
C ASP A 195 24.49 24.10 -55.88
N ASP A 196 25.09 22.92 -55.81
CA ASP A 196 24.65 21.79 -55.00
C ASP A 196 25.57 21.64 -53.79
N PHE A 197 24.99 21.38 -52.62
CA PHE A 197 25.68 21.30 -51.33
C PHE A 197 25.22 20.07 -50.55
N ASP A 198 26.15 19.45 -49.83
CA ASP A 198 25.84 18.34 -48.93
C ASP A 198 25.66 18.87 -47.50
N LEU A 199 24.44 18.77 -46.97
CA LEU A 199 24.12 19.12 -45.58
C LEU A 199 24.29 17.90 -44.69
N THR A 200 25.28 17.93 -43.80
CA THR A 200 25.50 16.86 -42.83
C THR A 200 24.55 16.99 -41.64
N ILE A 201 23.61 16.06 -41.52
CA ILE A 201 22.74 15.88 -40.36
C ILE A 201 23.23 14.65 -39.59
N VAL A 202 23.31 14.76 -38.27
CA VAL A 202 23.71 13.68 -37.37
C VAL A 202 22.49 13.29 -36.56
N VAL A 203 22.00 12.06 -36.78
CA VAL A 203 20.98 11.48 -35.91
C VAL A 203 21.70 10.90 -34.71
N ASP A 204 21.38 11.42 -33.53
CA ASP A 204 21.99 11.03 -32.27
C ASP A 204 20.92 11.08 -31.18
N ASP A 205 20.53 9.90 -30.71
CA ASP A 205 19.52 9.72 -29.66
C ASP A 205 20.13 9.70 -28.24
N GLY A 206 21.46 9.81 -28.14
CA GLY A 206 22.18 9.71 -26.89
C GLY A 206 21.96 8.36 -26.19
N ALA A 207 21.88 8.39 -24.87
CA ALA A 207 21.62 7.20 -24.07
C ALA A 207 20.11 6.94 -23.99
N ARG A 208 19.68 5.77 -24.48
CA ARG A 208 18.28 5.31 -24.44
C ARG A 208 18.14 4.20 -23.43
N PHE A 209 17.02 4.18 -22.70
CA PHE A 209 16.79 3.19 -21.65
C PHE A 209 15.50 2.42 -21.88
N ALA A 210 15.56 1.10 -21.71
CA ALA A 210 14.41 0.22 -21.77
C ALA A 210 14.27 -0.54 -20.45
N VAL A 211 13.04 -0.66 -19.94
CA VAL A 211 12.76 -1.54 -18.80
C VAL A 211 12.73 -2.98 -19.30
N ILE A 212 13.55 -3.84 -18.68
CA ILE A 212 13.67 -5.25 -19.01
C ILE A 212 12.82 -6.11 -18.06
N GLU A 213 12.80 -5.73 -16.79
CA GLU A 213 12.12 -6.49 -15.73
C GLU A 213 11.57 -5.54 -14.67
N THR A 214 10.41 -5.92 -14.12
CA THR A 214 9.76 -5.23 -13.01
C THR A 214 9.25 -6.26 -12.03
N ASP A 215 9.65 -6.12 -10.77
CA ASP A 215 9.20 -6.95 -9.66
C ASP A 215 8.65 -6.08 -8.54
N THR A 216 7.69 -6.60 -7.79
CA THR A 216 7.17 -5.92 -6.61
C THR A 216 6.71 -6.92 -5.56
N ASP A 217 6.96 -6.59 -4.31
CA ASP A 217 6.36 -7.23 -3.12
C ASP A 217 5.31 -6.33 -2.46
N ALA A 218 4.99 -5.17 -3.07
CA ALA A 218 3.92 -4.31 -2.61
C ALA A 218 2.56 -5.00 -2.75
N GLN A 219 1.83 -5.04 -1.64
CA GLN A 219 0.50 -5.63 -1.55
C GLN A 219 -0.59 -4.56 -1.59
N VAL A 220 -1.74 -4.88 -2.20
CA VAL A 220 -2.93 -4.04 -2.14
C VAL A 220 -3.36 -3.86 -0.67
N GLY A 221 -3.47 -2.61 -0.23
CA GLY A 221 -3.74 -2.25 1.16
C GLY A 221 -2.48 -2.06 2.03
N GLY A 222 -1.29 -2.24 1.47
CA GLY A 222 -0.02 -2.19 2.20
C GLY A 222 1.09 -1.38 1.53
N SER A 223 2.28 -1.47 2.12
CA SER A 223 3.54 -0.98 1.57
C SER A 223 4.41 -2.13 1.06
N GLY A 224 5.37 -1.81 0.21
CA GLY A 224 6.43 -2.72 -0.25
C GLY A 224 7.34 -1.99 -1.24
N ASP A 225 8.20 -2.72 -1.90
CA ASP A 225 9.16 -2.21 -2.86
C ASP A 225 8.75 -2.53 -4.30
N VAL A 226 9.20 -1.68 -5.22
CA VAL A 226 9.13 -1.89 -6.66
C VAL A 226 10.54 -1.87 -7.19
N THR A 227 11.00 -3.00 -7.69
CA THR A 227 12.32 -3.17 -8.28
C THR A 227 12.21 -3.13 -9.80
N VAL A 228 13.03 -2.29 -10.42
CA VAL A 228 13.06 -2.09 -11.88
C VAL A 228 14.46 -2.36 -12.38
N THR A 229 14.58 -3.31 -13.31
CA THR A 229 15.82 -3.50 -14.08
C THR A 229 15.66 -2.87 -15.44
N MET A 230 16.50 -1.88 -15.73
CA MET A 230 16.56 -1.25 -17.05
C MET A 230 17.88 -1.61 -17.73
N ALA A 231 17.94 -1.40 -19.04
CA ALA A 231 19.14 -1.54 -19.87
C ALA A 231 19.36 -0.26 -20.66
N ASN A 232 20.63 0.15 -20.81
CA ASN A 232 20.99 1.17 -21.78
C ASN A 232 21.02 0.51 -23.17
N VAL A 233 20.00 0.81 -23.98
CA VAL A 233 19.83 0.31 -25.35
C VAL A 233 20.31 1.31 -26.40
N GLY A 234 20.78 2.50 -25.97
CA GLY A 234 21.44 3.46 -26.84
C GLY A 234 22.92 3.14 -27.04
N ASP A 235 23.57 3.96 -27.87
CA ASP A 235 24.97 3.77 -28.26
C ASP A 235 25.95 4.63 -27.43
N GLU A 236 25.43 5.50 -26.57
CA GLU A 236 26.22 6.36 -25.70
C GLU A 236 26.27 5.89 -24.24
N THR A 237 27.38 6.21 -23.56
CA THR A 237 27.51 6.00 -22.11
C THR A 237 26.85 7.16 -21.37
N ALA A 238 25.84 6.85 -20.57
CA ALA A 238 25.26 7.81 -19.64
C ALA A 238 26.14 7.91 -18.39
N ARG A 239 26.70 9.08 -18.10
CA ARG A 239 27.50 9.33 -16.89
C ARG A 239 26.64 9.92 -15.79
N ASP A 240 27.00 9.66 -14.54
CA ASP A 240 26.30 10.20 -13.36
C ASP A 240 24.78 9.99 -13.40
N ALA A 241 24.32 8.85 -13.92
CA ALA A 241 22.91 8.60 -14.20
C ALA A 241 22.08 8.52 -12.90
N VAL A 242 20.94 9.20 -12.91
CA VAL A 242 19.92 9.18 -11.86
C VAL A 242 18.61 8.70 -12.47
N VAL A 243 18.04 7.65 -11.89
CA VAL A 243 16.73 7.13 -12.30
C VAL A 243 15.66 7.68 -11.35
N SER A 244 14.59 8.22 -11.91
CA SER A 244 13.39 8.64 -11.19
C SER A 244 12.19 7.80 -11.62
N GLY A 245 11.35 7.41 -10.66
CA GLY A 245 10.14 6.62 -10.89
C GLY A 245 8.87 7.41 -10.61
N SER A 246 7.86 7.29 -11.48
CA SER A 246 6.55 7.93 -11.29
C SER A 246 5.40 7.04 -11.75
N THR A 247 4.24 7.18 -11.10
CA THR A 247 3.00 6.49 -11.47
C THR A 247 1.85 7.50 -11.51
N THR A 248 0.89 7.27 -12.42
CA THR A 248 -0.36 8.03 -12.50
C THR A 248 -1.55 7.25 -11.95
N ALA A 249 -1.31 6.06 -11.39
CA ALA A 249 -2.38 5.23 -10.88
C ALA A 249 -2.99 5.82 -9.59
N PRO A 250 -4.33 5.95 -9.52
CA PRO A 250 -4.98 6.44 -8.31
C PRO A 250 -4.77 5.44 -7.18
N GLY A 251 -4.39 5.94 -5.99
CA GLY A 251 -4.17 5.09 -4.82
C GLY A 251 -2.80 4.40 -4.76
N VAL A 252 -1.95 4.55 -5.78
CA VAL A 252 -0.55 4.09 -5.72
C VAL A 252 0.38 5.29 -5.49
N GLN A 253 1.29 5.17 -4.54
CA GLN A 253 2.34 6.15 -4.27
C GLN A 253 3.70 5.47 -4.40
N LEU A 254 4.68 6.17 -5.00
CA LEU A 254 6.07 5.73 -5.09
C LEU A 254 6.98 6.74 -4.37
N GLY A 255 7.49 6.36 -3.19
CA GLY A 255 8.34 7.14 -2.32
C GLY A 255 7.80 8.53 -1.93
N GLU A 256 8.44 9.18 -0.95
CA GLU A 256 8.25 10.63 -0.77
C GLU A 256 9.05 11.38 -1.85
N GLY A 257 8.41 11.72 -2.97
CA GLY A 257 8.98 12.61 -4.00
C GLY A 257 9.49 11.94 -5.27
N GLY A 258 9.01 10.75 -5.62
CA GLY A 258 9.25 10.12 -6.92
C GLY A 258 10.55 9.32 -7.01
N GLY A 259 10.90 8.63 -5.91
CA GLY A 259 11.97 7.63 -5.81
C GLY A 259 13.15 7.88 -6.74
N GLN A 260 14.14 8.65 -6.31
CA GLN A 260 15.35 8.88 -7.11
C GLN A 260 16.46 7.94 -6.65
N SER A 261 17.10 7.26 -7.59
CA SER A 261 18.24 6.39 -7.32
C SER A 261 19.43 6.76 -8.21
N PHE A 262 20.58 7.00 -7.59
CA PHE A 262 21.82 7.26 -8.29
C PHE A 262 22.46 5.93 -8.72
N VAL A 263 22.66 5.77 -10.01
CA VAL A 263 23.18 4.55 -10.64
C VAL A 263 24.65 4.73 -11.06
N GLY A 264 25.07 5.97 -11.33
CA GLY A 264 26.42 6.30 -11.78
C GLY A 264 26.61 6.08 -13.27
N ASP A 265 27.80 5.65 -13.68
CA ASP A 265 28.09 5.43 -15.10
C ASP A 265 27.41 4.17 -15.63
N TRP A 266 26.82 4.30 -16.82
CA TRP A 266 26.01 3.28 -17.45
C TRP A 266 26.37 3.14 -18.93
N ALA A 267 27.16 2.10 -19.23
CA ALA A 267 27.62 1.83 -20.59
C ALA A 267 26.51 1.24 -21.50
N PRO A 268 26.62 1.37 -22.83
CA PRO A 268 25.75 0.69 -23.78
C PRO A 268 25.67 -0.82 -23.52
N GLY A 269 24.45 -1.37 -23.53
CA GLY A 269 24.15 -2.78 -23.30
C GLY A 269 24.28 -3.26 -21.84
N GLU A 270 24.61 -2.37 -20.90
CA GLU A 270 24.67 -2.71 -19.48
C GLU A 270 23.28 -2.65 -18.85
N ASN A 271 23.02 -3.49 -17.85
CA ASN A 271 21.77 -3.52 -17.09
C ASN A 271 22.01 -2.98 -15.67
N ARG A 272 21.04 -2.21 -15.15
CA ARG A 272 21.06 -1.70 -13.78
C ARG A 272 19.70 -1.88 -13.14
N THR A 273 19.72 -2.19 -11.85
CA THR A 273 18.52 -2.42 -11.05
C THR A 273 18.39 -1.32 -10.00
N VAL A 274 17.21 -0.73 -9.90
CA VAL A 274 16.85 0.28 -8.91
C VAL A 274 15.60 -0.15 -8.16
N THR A 275 15.48 0.25 -6.90
CA THR A 275 14.35 -0.08 -6.03
C THR A 275 13.70 1.20 -5.54
N PHE A 276 12.37 1.23 -5.55
CA PHE A 276 11.56 2.34 -5.08
C PHE A 276 10.54 1.85 -4.06
N ASP A 277 10.44 2.54 -2.92
CA ASP A 277 9.36 2.28 -1.96
C ASP A 277 8.01 2.58 -2.63
N SER A 278 7.01 1.75 -2.36
CA SER A 278 5.65 1.85 -2.88
C SER A 278 4.61 1.62 -1.80
N THR A 279 3.48 2.31 -1.93
CA THR A 279 2.28 2.09 -1.13
C THR A 279 1.10 1.97 -2.06
N VAL A 280 0.33 0.90 -1.90
CA VAL A 280 -0.85 0.60 -2.72
C VAL A 280 -2.07 0.63 -1.82
N GLY A 281 -2.96 1.60 -2.05
CA GLY A 281 -4.17 1.74 -1.25
C GLY A 281 -5.17 0.59 -1.47
N GLU A 282 -6.00 0.32 -0.47
CA GLU A 282 -7.01 -0.74 -0.44
C GLU A 282 -8.04 -0.63 -1.59
N ALA A 283 -8.26 0.59 -2.11
CA ALA A 283 -9.18 0.84 -3.22
C ALA A 283 -8.55 0.61 -4.61
N PHE A 284 -7.28 0.19 -4.67
CA PHE A 284 -6.64 -0.15 -5.93
C PHE A 284 -7.32 -1.39 -6.52
N GLY A 285 -7.85 -1.26 -7.73
CA GLY A 285 -8.50 -2.38 -8.42
C GLY A 285 -7.50 -3.44 -8.86
N ASP A 286 -7.98 -4.63 -9.19
CA ASP A 286 -7.13 -5.70 -9.70
C ASP A 286 -6.40 -5.28 -10.98
N GLY A 287 -5.12 -5.67 -11.10
CA GLY A 287 -4.34 -5.58 -12.34
C GLY A 287 -3.00 -4.87 -12.20
N ALA A 288 -2.49 -4.39 -13.33
CA ALA A 288 -1.20 -3.69 -13.41
C ALA A 288 -1.40 -2.17 -13.41
N TYR A 289 -0.49 -1.43 -12.78
CA TYR A 289 -0.36 0.01 -12.99
C TYR A 289 0.85 0.33 -13.88
N ALA A 290 0.79 1.46 -14.59
CA ALA A 290 1.90 1.92 -15.40
C ALA A 290 2.94 2.65 -14.55
N LEU A 291 4.15 2.11 -14.51
CA LEU A 291 5.35 2.77 -14.00
C LEU A 291 6.03 3.51 -15.15
N SER A 292 6.38 4.78 -14.94
CA SER A 292 7.14 5.61 -15.86
C SER A 292 8.47 5.98 -15.21
N SER A 293 9.57 5.48 -15.78
CA SER A 293 10.94 5.70 -15.32
C SER A 293 11.66 6.66 -16.25
N THR A 294 12.24 7.72 -15.70
CA THR A 294 13.02 8.71 -16.45
C THR A 294 14.45 8.69 -15.94
N VAL A 295 15.42 8.79 -16.86
CA VAL A 295 16.85 8.81 -16.52
C VAL A 295 17.45 10.16 -16.89
N ASP A 296 17.93 10.87 -15.87
CA ASP A 296 18.75 12.07 -16.03
C ASP A 296 20.22 11.66 -16.02
N TYR A 297 21.00 12.12 -16.98
CA TYR A 297 22.40 11.73 -17.12
C TYR A 297 23.25 12.86 -17.72
N ARG A 298 24.56 12.68 -17.68
CA ARG A 298 25.52 13.53 -18.37
C ARG A 298 26.06 12.80 -19.60
N ASP A 299 25.95 13.45 -20.76
CA ASP A 299 26.41 12.90 -22.04
C ASP A 299 27.95 12.79 -22.11
N PRO A 300 28.51 12.16 -23.16
CA PRO A 300 29.96 12.09 -23.34
C PRO A 300 30.67 13.45 -23.42
N ASN A 301 29.96 14.50 -23.88
CA ASN A 301 30.44 15.88 -24.00
C ASN A 301 30.41 16.66 -22.66
N GLY A 302 29.78 16.10 -21.62
CA GLY A 302 29.66 16.70 -20.30
C GLY A 302 28.41 17.56 -20.10
N VAL A 303 27.43 17.49 -21.00
CA VAL A 303 26.15 18.20 -20.95
C VAL A 303 25.10 17.34 -20.26
N ASP A 304 24.30 17.95 -19.38
CA ASP A 304 23.19 17.27 -18.70
C ASP A 304 22.02 17.06 -19.69
N ALA A 305 21.50 15.85 -19.75
CA ALA A 305 20.43 15.41 -20.64
C ALA A 305 19.42 14.52 -19.89
N THR A 306 18.20 14.46 -20.42
CA THR A 306 17.12 13.63 -19.88
C THR A 306 16.64 12.69 -20.98
N ALA A 307 16.71 11.39 -20.74
CA ALA A 307 16.23 10.39 -21.68
C ALA A 307 14.69 10.35 -21.72
N ALA A 308 14.13 9.86 -22.83
CA ALA A 308 12.71 9.57 -22.93
C ALA A 308 12.26 8.58 -21.84
N ALA A 309 11.04 8.78 -21.33
CA ALA A 309 10.52 7.97 -20.23
C ALA A 309 10.22 6.53 -20.69
N ALA A 310 10.85 5.55 -20.03
CA ALA A 310 10.58 4.14 -20.23
C ALA A 310 9.37 3.72 -19.39
N ARG A 311 8.44 2.96 -19.98
CA ARG A 311 7.20 2.55 -19.30
C ARG A 311 7.11 1.04 -19.17
N ALA A 312 6.65 0.58 -18.00
CA ALA A 312 6.39 -0.83 -17.73
C ALA A 312 5.13 -1.01 -16.87
N GLY A 313 4.52 -2.19 -16.94
CA GLY A 313 3.39 -2.55 -16.09
C GLY A 313 3.88 -3.24 -14.82
N VAL A 314 3.48 -2.76 -13.65
CA VAL A 314 3.77 -3.38 -12.36
C VAL A 314 2.48 -3.97 -11.80
N VAL A 315 2.50 -5.23 -11.40
CA VAL A 315 1.34 -5.95 -10.84
C VAL A 315 1.57 -6.15 -9.34
N PRO A 316 0.86 -5.41 -8.46
CA PRO A 316 0.92 -5.64 -7.02
C PRO A 316 0.44 -7.04 -6.64
N ILE A 317 0.86 -7.49 -5.46
CA ILE A 317 0.29 -8.66 -4.82
C ILE A 317 -1.16 -8.34 -4.42
N PRO A 318 -2.16 -9.19 -4.74
CA PRO A 318 -3.54 -8.98 -4.32
C PRO A 318 -3.70 -8.86 -2.80
N GLU A 319 -4.80 -8.25 -2.37
CA GLU A 319 -5.11 -8.07 -0.94
C GLU A 319 -5.12 -9.42 -0.19
N GLN A 320 -4.63 -9.39 1.05
CA GLN A 320 -4.65 -10.55 1.93
C GLN A 320 -6.08 -10.76 2.44
N SER A 321 -6.57 -12.00 2.38
CA SER A 321 -7.93 -12.30 2.85
C SER A 321 -7.95 -13.54 3.74
N PHE A 322 -8.94 -13.57 4.64
CA PHE A 322 -9.15 -14.66 5.58
C PHE A 322 -10.62 -15.05 5.61
N SER A 323 -10.89 -16.33 5.86
CA SER A 323 -12.25 -16.79 6.14
C SER A 323 -12.31 -17.61 7.43
N LEU A 324 -13.32 -17.34 8.26
CA LEU A 324 -13.62 -18.22 9.40
C LEU A 324 -14.62 -19.30 8.99
N ARG A 325 -14.37 -20.54 9.42
CA ARG A 325 -15.25 -21.69 9.17
C ARG A 325 -15.44 -22.49 10.45
N ASN A 326 -16.54 -23.25 10.48
CA ASN A 326 -16.87 -24.16 11.58
C ASN A 326 -16.87 -23.51 12.97
N VAL A 327 -17.20 -22.22 13.06
CA VAL A 327 -17.25 -21.52 14.35
C VAL A 327 -18.47 -22.01 15.13
N SER A 328 -18.21 -22.61 16.29
CA SER A 328 -19.24 -23.15 17.19
C SER A 328 -18.81 -22.94 18.64
N GLY A 329 -19.74 -23.10 19.58
CA GLY A 329 -19.40 -23.00 20.99
C GLY A 329 -20.29 -23.85 21.88
N THR A 330 -19.77 -24.19 23.06
CA THR A 330 -20.43 -25.00 24.09
C THR A 330 -21.02 -24.13 25.21
N LEU A 331 -21.37 -22.89 24.88
CA LEU A 331 -21.76 -21.87 25.85
C LEU A 331 -23.11 -22.19 26.48
N GLU A 332 -23.21 -22.09 27.81
CA GLU A 332 -24.45 -22.31 28.56
C GLU A 332 -24.60 -21.29 29.68
N VAL A 333 -25.83 -20.80 29.92
CA VAL A 333 -26.11 -19.78 30.95
C VAL A 333 -25.63 -20.21 32.34
N GLY A 334 -24.66 -19.46 32.88
CA GLY A 334 -24.12 -19.69 34.22
C GLY A 334 -22.85 -20.51 34.27
N TYR A 335 -22.41 -21.05 33.14
CA TYR A 335 -21.26 -21.94 33.10
C TYR A 335 -20.17 -21.44 32.16
N SER A 336 -19.00 -22.03 32.38
CA SER A 336 -17.87 -21.98 31.46
C SER A 336 -18.18 -22.78 30.19
N GLY A 337 -17.59 -22.36 29.08
CA GLY A 337 -17.62 -23.07 27.82
C GLY A 337 -16.48 -22.62 26.92
N THR A 338 -16.51 -23.05 25.67
CA THR A 338 -15.46 -22.76 24.69
C THR A 338 -16.08 -22.32 23.38
N VAL A 339 -15.40 -21.41 22.67
CA VAL A 339 -15.71 -21.02 21.29
C VAL A 339 -14.54 -21.42 20.42
N SER A 340 -14.75 -22.34 19.48
CA SER A 340 -13.71 -22.86 18.60
C SER A 340 -14.10 -22.76 17.14
N GLY A 341 -13.10 -22.79 16.27
CA GLY A 341 -13.30 -22.72 14.83
C GLY A 341 -12.00 -22.86 14.06
N THR A 342 -12.08 -22.61 12.75
CA THR A 342 -10.95 -22.69 11.84
C THR A 342 -10.83 -21.37 11.08
N LEU A 343 -9.63 -20.79 11.07
CA LEU A 343 -9.27 -19.65 10.24
C LEU A 343 -8.51 -20.15 9.02
N THR A 344 -8.96 -19.78 7.81
CA THR A 344 -8.29 -20.12 6.55
C THR A 344 -7.65 -18.87 5.95
N ASN A 345 -6.38 -18.96 5.56
CA ASN A 345 -5.70 -17.95 4.75
C ASN A 345 -6.15 -18.13 3.28
N GLU A 346 -6.97 -17.20 2.77
CA GLU A 346 -7.43 -17.21 1.37
C GLU A 346 -6.61 -16.26 0.48
N GLY A 347 -5.66 -15.53 1.08
CA GLY A 347 -4.76 -14.61 0.39
C GLY A 347 -3.55 -15.29 -0.27
N PRO A 348 -2.77 -14.51 -1.03
CA PRO A 348 -1.68 -15.03 -1.84
C PRO A 348 -0.37 -15.28 -1.08
N VAL A 349 -0.23 -14.76 0.14
CA VAL A 349 1.03 -14.81 0.92
C VAL A 349 0.85 -15.63 2.19
N ASP A 350 1.92 -16.30 2.62
CA ASP A 350 2.00 -16.97 3.92
C ASP A 350 1.97 -15.93 5.04
N VAL A 351 1.14 -16.15 6.06
CA VAL A 351 0.98 -15.19 7.16
C VAL A 351 1.67 -15.72 8.41
N GLU A 352 2.64 -14.97 8.90
CA GLU A 352 3.35 -15.22 10.15
C GLU A 352 2.81 -14.31 11.26
N ASP A 353 2.95 -14.73 12.53
CA ASP A 353 2.63 -13.94 13.72
C ASP A 353 1.20 -13.34 13.77
N ALA A 354 0.25 -13.94 13.05
CA ALA A 354 -1.14 -13.50 13.09
C ALA A 354 -1.75 -13.67 14.48
N VAL A 355 -2.54 -12.69 14.91
CA VAL A 355 -3.26 -12.73 16.18
C VAL A 355 -4.76 -12.65 15.90
N LEU A 356 -5.49 -13.66 16.34
CA LEU A 356 -6.94 -13.63 16.32
C LEU A 356 -7.46 -13.02 17.61
N VAL A 357 -8.17 -11.90 17.51
CA VAL A 357 -8.84 -11.24 18.62
C VAL A 357 -10.33 -11.55 18.58
N ALA A 358 -10.88 -12.11 19.65
CA ALA A 358 -12.31 -12.40 19.77
C ALA A 358 -12.99 -11.43 20.75
N ASP A 359 -14.16 -10.94 20.37
CA ASP A 359 -15.03 -10.10 21.19
C ASP A 359 -16.45 -10.70 21.17
N SER A 360 -17.00 -10.97 22.35
CA SER A 360 -18.32 -11.60 22.50
C SER A 360 -19.50 -10.66 22.21
N GLY A 361 -19.24 -9.35 22.09
CA GLY A 361 -20.24 -8.30 21.94
C GLY A 361 -21.20 -8.16 23.12
N SER A 362 -20.93 -8.84 24.24
CA SER A 362 -21.87 -9.02 25.35
C SER A 362 -21.18 -8.95 26.70
N ASN A 363 -21.64 -8.05 27.57
CA ASN A 363 -21.15 -7.96 28.95
C ASN A 363 -21.53 -9.17 29.83
N ARG A 364 -22.31 -10.11 29.30
CA ARG A 364 -22.73 -11.34 29.99
C ARG A 364 -21.96 -12.58 29.54
N VAL A 365 -21.07 -12.46 28.55
CA VAL A 365 -20.16 -13.52 28.11
C VAL A 365 -18.75 -12.95 28.13
N SER A 366 -17.93 -13.37 29.08
CA SER A 366 -16.53 -12.94 29.17
C SER A 366 -15.63 -13.99 28.54
N LEU A 367 -14.65 -13.54 27.77
CA LEU A 367 -13.54 -14.38 27.32
C LEU A 367 -12.40 -14.23 28.32
N GLY A 368 -11.82 -15.33 28.78
CA GLY A 368 -10.67 -15.29 29.69
C GLY A 368 -9.48 -14.64 29.02
N GLU A 369 -9.06 -15.22 27.89
CA GLU A 369 -8.11 -14.64 26.95
C GLU A 369 -8.83 -14.31 25.66
N SER A 370 -8.82 -13.04 25.25
CA SER A 370 -9.48 -12.60 24.01
C SER A 370 -8.55 -12.57 22.81
N ARG A 371 -7.26 -12.88 22.97
CA ARG A 371 -6.25 -12.87 21.90
C ARG A 371 -5.59 -14.23 21.80
N TYR A 372 -5.58 -14.79 20.60
CA TYR A 372 -4.99 -16.10 20.31
C TYR A 372 -3.91 -15.93 19.25
N ALA A 373 -2.66 -16.26 19.61
CA ALA A 373 -1.56 -16.25 18.67
C ALA A 373 -1.67 -17.48 17.76
N LEU A 374 -1.82 -17.23 16.46
CA LEU A 374 -1.92 -18.27 15.46
C LEU A 374 -0.53 -18.76 15.07
N PRO A 375 -0.37 -20.05 14.71
CA PRO A 375 0.83 -20.50 14.03
C PRO A 375 0.93 -19.82 12.64
N THR A 376 2.09 -19.90 11.99
CA THR A 376 2.22 -19.54 10.58
C THR A 376 1.14 -20.27 9.75
N ILE A 377 0.39 -19.51 8.95
CA ILE A 377 -0.69 -20.03 8.09
C ILE A 377 -0.27 -19.83 6.63
N PRO A 378 0.22 -20.87 5.95
CA PRO A 378 0.55 -20.79 4.53
C PRO A 378 -0.65 -20.38 3.67
N ALA A 379 -0.38 -19.84 2.49
CA ALA A 379 -1.41 -19.47 1.52
C ALA A 379 -2.32 -20.68 1.17
N GLY A 380 -3.63 -20.53 1.38
CA GLY A 380 -4.63 -21.58 1.19
C GLY A 380 -4.76 -22.59 2.33
N GLU A 381 -3.92 -22.52 3.36
CA GLU A 381 -3.98 -23.40 4.53
C GLU A 381 -4.84 -22.82 5.66
N SER A 382 -5.01 -23.59 6.73
CA SER A 382 -5.91 -23.26 7.82
C SER A 382 -5.32 -23.58 9.19
N ALA A 383 -5.68 -22.77 10.18
CA ALA A 383 -5.33 -22.96 11.58
C ALA A 383 -6.58 -23.07 12.46
N GLU A 384 -6.55 -23.97 13.43
CA GLU A 384 -7.60 -24.10 14.44
C GLU A 384 -7.35 -23.15 15.61
N PHE A 385 -8.44 -22.61 16.16
CA PHE A 385 -8.40 -21.75 17.34
C PHE A 385 -9.48 -22.16 18.34
N SER A 386 -9.26 -21.82 19.60
CA SER A 386 -10.17 -22.10 20.71
C SER A 386 -10.04 -21.01 21.77
N PHE A 387 -11.18 -20.42 22.16
CA PHE A 387 -11.27 -19.41 23.21
C PHE A 387 -12.12 -19.92 24.37
N ASP A 388 -11.61 -19.79 25.58
CA ASP A 388 -12.38 -20.07 26.79
C ASP A 388 -13.29 -18.89 27.13
N ALA A 389 -14.55 -19.22 27.43
CA ALA A 389 -15.59 -18.27 27.74
C ALA A 389 -16.29 -18.63 29.06
N ASP A 390 -16.81 -17.62 29.74
CA ASP A 390 -17.67 -17.74 30.91
C ASP A 390 -18.96 -16.98 30.67
N VAL A 391 -20.09 -17.64 30.90
CA VAL A 391 -21.41 -17.05 30.71
C VAL A 391 -22.03 -16.74 32.07
N SER A 392 -22.46 -15.50 32.27
CA SER A 392 -23.16 -15.12 33.49
C SER A 392 -24.46 -15.92 33.68
N GLY A 393 -24.78 -16.31 34.92
CA GLY A 393 -26.07 -16.92 35.26
C GLY A 393 -27.28 -16.00 35.03
N SER A 394 -27.04 -14.70 34.84
CA SER A 394 -28.05 -13.71 34.45
C SER A 394 -28.17 -13.54 32.93
N ALA A 395 -27.45 -14.34 32.12
CA ALA A 395 -27.54 -14.30 30.68
C ALA A 395 -28.86 -14.90 30.16
N ASP A 396 -29.40 -14.30 29.11
CA ASP A 396 -30.54 -14.89 28.39
C ASP A 396 -30.01 -15.95 27.40
N PRO A 397 -30.69 -17.09 27.19
CA PRO A 397 -30.30 -18.05 26.16
C PRO A 397 -30.47 -17.47 24.74
N GLY A 398 -29.85 -18.13 23.76
CA GLY A 398 -29.98 -17.82 22.34
C GLY A 398 -28.68 -17.34 21.67
N PRO A 399 -28.73 -17.01 20.36
CA PRO A 399 -27.55 -16.67 19.60
C PRO A 399 -26.93 -15.34 20.06
N ARG A 400 -25.60 -15.29 20.04
CA ARG A 400 -24.78 -14.10 20.26
C ARG A 400 -23.89 -13.87 19.04
N GLN A 401 -23.70 -12.61 18.68
CA GLN A 401 -22.79 -12.24 17.60
C GLN A 401 -21.41 -12.01 18.19
N PHE A 402 -20.48 -12.91 17.87
CA PHE A 402 -19.07 -12.75 18.15
C PHE A 402 -18.42 -12.01 16.99
N ARG A 403 -17.54 -11.07 17.33
CA ARG A 403 -16.63 -10.42 16.40
C ARG A 403 -15.26 -11.06 16.53
N PHE A 404 -14.67 -11.39 15.40
CA PHE A 404 -13.31 -11.89 15.29
C PHE A 404 -12.52 -10.91 14.44
N THR A 405 -11.38 -10.45 14.95
CA THR A 405 -10.47 -9.54 14.26
C THR A 405 -9.14 -10.24 14.10
N THR A 406 -8.77 -10.55 12.86
CA THR A 406 -7.46 -11.10 12.54
C THR A 406 -6.50 -9.94 12.32
N GLU A 407 -5.54 -9.79 13.23
CA GLU A 407 -4.44 -8.84 13.12
C GLU A 407 -3.23 -9.55 12.50
N TYR A 408 -2.64 -8.98 11.45
CA TYR A 408 -1.44 -9.51 10.78
C TYR A 408 -0.59 -8.36 10.22
N ASP A 409 0.67 -8.64 9.94
CA ASP A 409 1.58 -7.66 9.35
C ASP A 409 1.61 -7.78 7.82
N SER A 410 1.54 -6.63 7.15
CA SER A 410 1.60 -6.47 5.69
C SER A 410 2.62 -5.38 5.36
N GLY A 411 3.85 -5.79 5.05
CA GLY A 411 4.98 -4.85 4.93
C GLY A 411 5.28 -4.21 6.30
N ASP A 412 5.26 -2.88 6.35
CA ASP A 412 5.49 -2.11 7.60
C ASP A 412 4.21 -1.79 8.38
N ALA A 413 3.05 -2.23 7.88
CA ALA A 413 1.76 -1.92 8.46
C ALA A 413 1.12 -3.16 9.10
N THR A 414 0.58 -3.00 10.30
CA THR A 414 -0.33 -3.99 10.89
C THR A 414 -1.74 -3.72 10.37
N VAL A 415 -2.32 -4.73 9.72
CA VAL A 415 -3.66 -4.70 9.13
C VAL A 415 -4.60 -5.56 9.98
N ALA A 416 -5.88 -5.17 10.03
CA ALA A 416 -6.90 -5.86 10.82
C ALA A 416 -8.13 -6.18 9.98
N VAL A 417 -8.47 -7.46 9.86
CA VAL A 417 -9.65 -7.94 9.13
C VAL A 417 -10.71 -8.40 10.11
N GLU A 418 -11.91 -7.81 10.04
CA GLU A 418 -13.03 -8.13 10.91
C GLU A 418 -14.03 -9.09 10.24
N GLU A 419 -14.36 -10.18 10.93
CA GLU A 419 -15.51 -11.05 10.61
C GLU A 419 -16.44 -11.17 11.82
N THR A 420 -17.72 -11.50 11.57
CA THR A 420 -18.66 -11.82 12.64
C THR A 420 -19.29 -13.19 12.47
N ARG A 421 -19.50 -13.90 13.58
CA ARG A 421 -20.14 -15.23 13.60
C ARG A 421 -21.18 -15.31 14.71
N ARG A 422 -22.19 -16.15 14.49
CA ARG A 422 -23.22 -16.41 15.50
C ARG A 422 -22.84 -17.65 16.28
N VAL A 423 -22.78 -17.53 17.60
CA VAL A 423 -22.55 -18.63 18.53
C VAL A 423 -23.76 -18.73 19.45
N GLU A 424 -24.29 -19.94 19.63
CA GLU A 424 -25.46 -20.16 20.48
C GLU A 424 -25.07 -20.29 21.95
N VAL A 425 -25.84 -19.63 22.82
CA VAL A 425 -25.80 -19.85 24.26
C VAL A 425 -27.00 -20.70 24.64
N ALA A 426 -26.75 -21.92 25.08
CA ALA A 426 -27.77 -22.84 25.55
C ALA A 426 -28.42 -22.35 26.86
N PRO A 427 -29.70 -22.69 27.10
CA PRO A 427 -30.31 -22.45 28.41
C PRO A 427 -29.60 -23.27 29.49
N ARG A 428 -29.57 -22.75 30.72
CA ARG A 428 -29.03 -23.45 31.88
C ARG A 428 -29.68 -24.82 32.05
N GLN A 429 -28.88 -25.86 32.24
CA GLN A 429 -29.33 -27.20 32.62
C GLN A 429 -28.76 -27.61 33.97
N PRO A 430 -29.48 -28.39 34.79
CA PRO A 430 -28.94 -28.86 36.05
C PRO A 430 -27.80 -29.86 35.79
N GLU A 431 -26.72 -29.71 36.54
CA GLU A 431 -25.46 -30.44 36.36
C GLU A 431 -25.57 -31.89 36.81
N PHE A 432 -26.40 -32.11 37.82
CA PHE A 432 -26.65 -33.43 38.38
C PHE A 432 -28.06 -33.91 38.01
N GLU A 433 -28.16 -35.17 37.63
CA GLU A 433 -29.43 -35.92 37.65
C GLU A 433 -29.51 -36.69 38.97
N LEU A 434 -30.66 -36.64 39.62
CA LEU A 434 -30.88 -37.27 40.91
C LEU A 434 -31.98 -38.33 40.77
N ASP A 435 -31.67 -39.56 41.14
CA ASP A 435 -32.65 -40.63 41.35
C ASP A 435 -32.68 -40.96 42.84
N VAL A 436 -33.85 -40.82 43.48
CA VAL A 436 -34.00 -40.93 44.93
C VAL A 436 -34.80 -42.17 45.27
N GLU A 437 -34.17 -43.06 46.02
CA GLU A 437 -34.78 -44.28 46.52
C GLU A 437 -35.09 -44.16 48.03
N ASN A 438 -36.09 -44.92 48.49
CA ASN A 438 -36.47 -45.00 49.91
C ASN A 438 -36.89 -43.66 50.55
N ALA A 439 -37.47 -42.73 49.77
CA ALA A 439 -37.98 -41.44 50.23
C ALA A 439 -39.29 -41.52 51.05
N THR A 440 -39.36 -42.45 52.01
CA THR A 440 -40.53 -42.64 52.89
C THR A 440 -40.10 -42.74 54.34
N VAL A 441 -40.48 -41.74 55.16
CA VAL A 441 -40.07 -41.65 56.57
C VAL A 441 -41.29 -41.83 57.47
N PRO A 442 -41.32 -42.82 58.39
CA PRO A 442 -42.43 -42.92 59.34
C PRO A 442 -42.39 -41.79 60.36
N ALA A 443 -43.54 -41.24 60.73
CA ALA A 443 -43.63 -40.19 61.74
C ALA A 443 -43.04 -40.65 63.08
N GLY A 444 -42.10 -39.88 63.63
CA GLY A 444 -41.34 -40.22 64.83
C GLY A 444 -40.18 -41.20 64.61
N GLY A 445 -39.93 -41.62 63.36
CA GLY A 445 -38.82 -42.49 62.98
C GLY A 445 -37.74 -41.78 62.18
N THR A 446 -36.66 -42.53 61.92
CA THR A 446 -35.53 -42.13 61.07
C THR A 446 -35.42 -43.12 59.93
N GLN A 447 -35.18 -42.63 58.71
CA GLN A 447 -35.00 -43.44 57.52
C GLN A 447 -33.73 -42.99 56.79
N ARG A 448 -33.02 -43.97 56.24
CA ARG A 448 -31.94 -43.74 55.28
C ARG A 448 -32.54 -43.57 53.88
N ILE A 449 -32.19 -42.47 53.24
CA ILE A 449 -32.54 -42.13 51.86
C ILE A 449 -31.28 -42.33 51.02
N ASP A 450 -31.38 -43.12 49.94
CA ASP A 450 -30.29 -43.35 49.00
C ASP A 450 -30.55 -42.46 47.77
N VAL A 451 -29.51 -41.76 47.31
CA VAL A 451 -29.59 -40.84 46.17
C VAL A 451 -28.50 -41.24 45.18
N GLU A 452 -28.91 -41.65 43.99
CA GLU A 452 -28.01 -41.81 42.86
C GLU A 452 -27.83 -40.46 42.18
N ILE A 453 -26.57 -40.00 42.11
CA ILE A 453 -26.18 -38.75 41.50
C ILE A 453 -25.46 -39.07 40.19
N THR A 454 -25.93 -38.51 39.07
CA THR A 454 -25.29 -38.66 37.76
C THR A 454 -24.81 -37.31 37.22
N ASN A 455 -23.55 -37.26 36.76
CA ASN A 455 -23.01 -36.07 36.11
C ASN A 455 -23.56 -35.92 34.67
N ARG A 456 -24.32 -34.86 34.40
CA ARG A 456 -24.86 -34.56 33.06
C ARG A 456 -24.00 -33.59 32.25
N ARG A 457 -22.93 -33.07 32.83
CA ARG A 457 -22.01 -32.16 32.15
C ARG A 457 -21.10 -32.94 31.20
N PRO A 458 -20.62 -32.30 30.12
CA PRO A 458 -19.64 -32.90 29.22
C PRO A 458 -18.21 -32.85 29.79
N GLU A 459 -18.04 -32.50 31.06
CA GLU A 459 -16.77 -32.32 31.76
C GLU A 459 -16.78 -33.10 33.08
N THR A 460 -15.60 -33.47 33.57
CA THR A 460 -15.46 -34.18 34.85
C THR A 460 -15.63 -33.21 36.02
N LEU A 461 -16.50 -33.56 36.97
CA LEU A 461 -16.74 -32.78 38.18
C LEU A 461 -16.01 -33.41 39.36
N SER A 462 -15.34 -32.61 40.17
CA SER A 462 -14.53 -33.11 41.31
C SER A 462 -14.87 -32.42 42.62
N SER A 463 -14.39 -32.96 43.74
CA SER A 463 -14.61 -32.41 45.08
C SER A 463 -16.10 -32.18 45.41
N ILE A 464 -16.98 -33.08 44.97
CA ILE A 464 -18.42 -32.87 45.05
C ILE A 464 -18.89 -33.11 46.49
N ASN A 465 -19.37 -32.07 47.15
CA ASN A 465 -19.97 -32.10 48.47
C ASN A 465 -21.48 -31.82 48.34
N ALA A 466 -22.28 -32.83 48.64
CA ALA A 466 -23.73 -32.76 48.63
C ALA A 466 -24.25 -32.36 50.01
N GLY A 467 -25.00 -31.26 50.08
CA GLY A 467 -25.70 -30.80 51.27
C GLY A 467 -27.20 -31.11 51.20
N LEU A 468 -27.77 -31.64 52.27
CA LEU A 468 -29.20 -31.90 52.41
C LEU A 468 -29.78 -31.05 53.53
N TYR A 469 -30.78 -30.25 53.21
CA TYR A 469 -31.50 -29.39 54.13
C TYR A 469 -32.94 -29.84 54.24
N ALA A 470 -33.45 -29.90 55.46
CA ALA A 470 -34.84 -30.26 55.73
C ALA A 470 -35.42 -29.34 56.80
N ASP A 471 -36.63 -28.85 56.55
CA ASP A 471 -37.38 -28.04 57.50
C ASP A 471 -38.42 -28.89 58.26
N SER A 472 -38.83 -28.37 59.42
CA SER A 472 -39.89 -28.99 60.23
C SER A 472 -41.13 -29.28 59.37
N PRO A 473 -41.71 -30.49 59.45
CA PRO A 473 -41.53 -31.49 60.49
C PRO A 473 -40.42 -32.53 60.25
N LEU A 474 -39.60 -32.36 59.20
CA LEU A 474 -38.42 -33.17 58.95
C LEU A 474 -37.17 -32.56 59.61
N SER A 475 -36.19 -33.40 59.92
CA SER A 475 -34.86 -32.98 60.35
C SER A 475 -33.79 -33.95 59.85
N THR A 476 -32.63 -33.41 59.49
CA THR A 476 -31.49 -34.19 59.01
C THR A 476 -30.67 -34.71 60.18
N VAL A 477 -30.27 -35.98 60.09
CA VAL A 477 -29.33 -36.62 61.03
C VAL A 477 -27.94 -36.70 60.41
N ASN A 478 -27.88 -37.04 59.12
CA ASN A 478 -26.70 -36.91 58.27
C ASN A 478 -27.07 -36.08 57.04
N ASP A 479 -26.49 -34.89 56.93
CA ASP A 479 -26.80 -33.87 55.93
C ASP A 479 -25.70 -33.67 54.88
N GLU A 480 -24.53 -34.27 55.03
CA GLU A 480 -23.41 -34.11 54.09
C GLU A 480 -22.96 -35.46 53.50
N ALA A 481 -22.61 -35.44 52.21
CA ALA A 481 -21.98 -36.57 51.54
C ALA A 481 -20.91 -36.07 50.56
N PHE A 482 -19.78 -36.76 50.49
CA PHE A 482 -18.65 -36.39 49.63
C PHE A 482 -18.41 -37.44 48.55
N VAL A 483 -18.18 -36.97 47.33
CA VAL A 483 -17.81 -37.76 46.16
C VAL A 483 -16.53 -37.16 45.58
N ASP A 484 -15.50 -37.99 45.40
CA ASP A 484 -14.20 -37.54 44.92
C ASP A 484 -14.28 -36.92 43.51
N GLU A 485 -14.88 -37.65 42.57
CA GLU A 485 -14.93 -37.30 41.15
C GLU A 485 -16.09 -38.02 40.45
N LEU A 486 -16.67 -37.40 39.42
CA LEU A 486 -17.63 -38.01 38.50
C LEU A 486 -17.31 -37.62 37.05
N GLU A 487 -16.95 -38.60 36.22
CA GLU A 487 -16.78 -38.43 34.77
C GLU A 487 -18.12 -38.06 34.07
N PRO A 488 -18.10 -37.50 32.85
CA PRO A 488 -19.31 -37.24 32.08
C PRO A 488 -20.21 -38.47 31.94
N GLY A 489 -21.43 -38.41 32.49
CA GLY A 489 -22.40 -39.50 32.50
C GLY A 489 -22.18 -40.58 33.56
N GLU A 490 -21.18 -40.42 34.44
CA GLU A 490 -20.95 -41.33 35.56
C GLU A 490 -21.96 -41.09 36.68
N SER A 491 -22.37 -42.20 37.33
CA SER A 491 -23.33 -42.21 38.43
C SER A 491 -22.68 -42.78 39.69
N THR A 492 -23.00 -42.20 40.85
CA THR A 492 -22.61 -42.75 42.16
C THR A 492 -23.75 -42.66 43.17
N ASN A 493 -23.74 -43.56 44.14
CA ASN A 493 -24.76 -43.62 45.18
C ASN A 493 -24.25 -42.97 46.46
N VAL A 494 -24.94 -41.93 46.91
CA VAL A 494 -24.76 -41.31 48.23
C VAL A 494 -25.96 -41.62 49.11
N TRP A 495 -25.83 -41.44 50.42
CA TRP A 495 -26.92 -41.71 51.36
C TRP A 495 -26.99 -40.65 52.45
N PHE A 496 -28.22 -40.35 52.87
CA PHE A 496 -28.53 -39.39 53.92
C PHE A 496 -29.47 -40.04 54.93
N GLU A 497 -29.52 -39.50 56.16
CA GLU A 497 -30.49 -39.92 57.17
C GLU A 497 -31.43 -38.77 57.51
N VAL A 498 -32.72 -38.99 57.30
CA VAL A 498 -33.79 -38.02 57.57
C VAL A 498 -34.72 -38.59 58.65
N SER A 499 -35.10 -37.74 59.58
CA SER A 499 -36.02 -38.06 60.67
C SER A 499 -37.27 -37.19 60.59
N ALA A 500 -38.42 -37.77 60.95
CA ALA A 500 -39.69 -37.06 61.01
C ALA A 500 -40.13 -36.88 62.47
N ALA A 501 -40.64 -35.70 62.81
CA ALA A 501 -41.19 -35.45 64.14
C ALA A 501 -42.37 -36.41 64.45
N PRO A 502 -42.59 -36.83 65.71
CA PRO A 502 -43.71 -37.72 66.07
C PRO A 502 -45.10 -37.17 65.78
N GLY A 503 -45.23 -35.84 65.62
CA GLY A 503 -46.45 -35.16 65.22
C GLY A 503 -46.45 -34.68 63.76
N ALA A 504 -45.53 -35.19 62.94
CA ALA A 504 -45.48 -34.87 61.52
C ALA A 504 -46.79 -35.27 60.83
N SER A 505 -47.32 -34.39 59.98
CA SER A 505 -48.46 -34.70 59.14
C SER A 505 -48.07 -35.73 58.07
N VAL A 506 -48.97 -36.69 57.83
CA VAL A 506 -48.84 -37.74 56.80
C VAL A 506 -49.11 -37.10 55.44
N GLU A 507 -48.07 -36.47 54.88
CA GLU A 507 -48.05 -35.82 53.57
C GLU A 507 -46.61 -35.75 53.06
N ASP A 508 -46.44 -35.25 51.83
CA ASP A 508 -45.13 -35.05 51.24
C ASP A 508 -44.52 -33.73 51.74
N HIS A 509 -43.31 -33.81 52.28
CA HIS A 509 -42.52 -32.66 52.70
C HIS A 509 -41.28 -32.54 51.82
N PRO A 510 -40.92 -31.34 51.34
CA PRO A 510 -39.73 -31.16 50.53
C PRO A 510 -38.47 -31.24 51.41
N ILE A 511 -37.46 -31.94 50.90
CA ILE A 511 -36.07 -31.76 51.31
C ILE A 511 -35.34 -31.02 50.17
N GLU A 512 -34.35 -30.22 50.53
CA GLU A 512 -33.58 -29.40 49.62
C GLU A 512 -32.16 -29.97 49.51
N LEU A 513 -31.70 -30.22 48.29
CA LEU A 513 -30.33 -30.68 48.02
C LEU A 513 -29.58 -29.63 47.21
N ASP A 514 -28.36 -29.31 47.61
CA ASP A 514 -27.40 -28.58 46.79
C ASP A 514 -26.06 -29.31 46.73
N PHE A 515 -25.25 -28.93 45.74
CA PHE A 515 -23.95 -29.52 45.49
C PHE A 515 -22.92 -28.41 45.36
N ARG A 516 -21.84 -28.53 46.10
CA ARG A 516 -20.61 -27.74 45.89
C ARG A 516 -19.59 -28.63 45.21
N TYR A 517 -19.02 -28.17 44.11
CA TYR A 517 -18.11 -28.98 43.29
C TYR A 517 -17.09 -28.10 42.57
N ASP A 518 -15.99 -28.69 42.13
CA ASP A 518 -15.00 -28.06 41.27
C ASP A 518 -15.26 -28.48 39.82
N ASP A 519 -15.30 -27.51 38.91
CA ASP A 519 -15.33 -27.77 37.46
C ASP A 519 -13.96 -28.27 36.94
N GLU A 520 -13.88 -28.70 35.67
CA GLU A 520 -12.63 -29.21 35.07
C GLU A 520 -11.51 -28.16 35.05
N ARG A 521 -11.86 -26.87 35.15
CA ARG A 521 -10.92 -25.74 35.26
C ARG A 521 -10.50 -25.45 36.71
N GLY A 522 -11.01 -26.20 37.69
CA GLY A 522 -10.70 -26.06 39.12
C GLY A 522 -11.37 -24.86 39.79
N ASN A 523 -12.48 -24.36 39.27
CA ASN A 523 -13.25 -23.31 39.93
C ASN A 523 -14.32 -23.92 40.85
N ASP A 524 -14.43 -23.41 42.08
CA ASP A 524 -15.51 -23.74 42.99
C ASP A 524 -16.87 -23.27 42.44
N ARG A 525 -17.82 -24.20 42.35
CA ARG A 525 -19.21 -23.98 41.91
C ARG A 525 -20.19 -24.46 42.95
N ILE A 526 -21.40 -23.88 42.91
CA ILE A 526 -22.54 -24.30 43.72
C ILE A 526 -23.71 -24.49 42.76
N SER A 527 -24.33 -25.65 42.80
CA SER A 527 -25.52 -25.97 42.01
C SER A 527 -26.72 -25.14 42.47
N ASP A 528 -27.76 -25.10 41.64
CA ASP A 528 -29.07 -24.65 42.12
C ASP A 528 -29.64 -25.67 43.14
N VAL A 529 -30.51 -25.20 44.03
CA VAL A 529 -31.18 -26.04 45.04
C VAL A 529 -32.25 -26.90 44.37
N THR A 530 -32.18 -28.22 44.57
CA THR A 530 -33.17 -29.18 44.07
C THR A 530 -34.10 -29.65 45.18
N GLN A 531 -35.41 -29.54 44.97
CA GLN A 531 -36.42 -29.99 45.93
C GLN A 531 -36.87 -31.41 45.62
N VAL A 532 -36.71 -32.31 46.58
CA VAL A 532 -37.14 -33.71 46.49
C VAL A 532 -38.30 -33.93 47.48
N PRO A 533 -39.44 -34.51 47.05
CA PRO A 533 -40.52 -34.84 47.96
C PRO A 533 -40.20 -36.09 48.79
N VAL A 534 -40.38 -36.01 50.11
CA VAL A 534 -40.28 -37.14 51.04
C VAL A 534 -41.63 -37.39 51.68
N SER A 535 -42.17 -38.60 51.52
CA SER A 535 -43.48 -38.97 52.05
C SER A 535 -43.37 -39.35 53.53
N VAL A 536 -44.06 -38.63 54.40
CA VAL A 536 -44.20 -39.04 55.80
C VAL A 536 -45.33 -40.04 55.94
N THR A 537 -45.06 -41.19 56.56
CA THR A 537 -46.06 -42.25 56.81
C THR A 537 -46.47 -42.33 58.27
N GLU A 538 -47.52 -43.09 58.56
CA GLU A 538 -47.99 -43.31 59.94
C GLU A 538 -46.84 -43.86 60.83
N PRO A 539 -46.81 -43.52 62.13
CA PRO A 539 -45.82 -44.06 63.05
C PRO A 539 -45.81 -45.58 63.03
N VAL A 540 -44.62 -46.18 63.08
CA VAL A 540 -44.51 -47.63 63.27
C VAL A 540 -44.96 -47.94 64.70
N ASP A 541 -46.10 -48.61 64.85
CA ASP A 541 -46.62 -49.07 66.14
C ASP A 541 -45.70 -50.16 66.74
N ASP A 542 -44.62 -49.75 67.41
CA ASP A 542 -43.84 -50.60 68.32
C ASP A 542 -44.64 -50.80 69.63
N GLY A 543 -45.72 -51.57 69.59
CA GLY A 543 -46.66 -51.56 70.72
C GLY A 543 -47.80 -52.57 70.79
N GLY A 544 -47.78 -53.65 70.02
CA GLY A 544 -48.78 -54.72 70.13
C GLY A 544 -48.27 -55.95 70.91
N THR A 545 -48.36 -55.97 72.24
CA THR A 545 -48.18 -57.21 73.02
C THR A 545 -48.96 -58.37 72.37
N PRO A 546 -48.36 -59.56 72.15
CA PRO A 546 -49.01 -60.66 71.44
C PRO A 546 -50.04 -61.33 72.36
N THR A 547 -51.23 -60.73 72.47
CA THR A 547 -52.38 -61.29 73.19
C THR A 547 -52.88 -62.60 72.57
N GLY A 548 -52.38 -62.99 71.39
CA GLY A 548 -52.64 -64.30 70.77
C GLY A 548 -52.08 -65.51 71.54
N LEU A 549 -50.99 -65.36 72.30
CA LEU A 549 -50.40 -66.50 73.04
C LEU A 549 -51.12 -66.81 74.37
N ILE A 550 -51.80 -65.82 74.98
CA ILE A 550 -52.55 -66.04 76.23
C ILE A 550 -53.84 -66.84 75.96
N ALA A 551 -54.48 -66.64 74.80
CA ALA A 551 -55.68 -67.41 74.42
C ALA A 551 -55.37 -68.91 74.22
N VAL A 552 -54.20 -69.25 73.68
CA VAL A 552 -53.78 -70.65 73.44
C VAL A 552 -53.41 -71.37 74.75
N VAL A 553 -52.76 -70.68 75.69
CA VAL A 553 -52.42 -71.27 77.01
C VAL A 553 -53.68 -71.53 77.85
N VAL A 554 -54.67 -70.62 77.83
CA VAL A 554 -55.95 -70.84 78.53
C VAL A 554 -56.73 -72.01 77.91
N LEU A 555 -56.74 -72.15 76.58
CA LEU A 555 -57.40 -73.27 75.89
C LEU A 555 -56.76 -74.63 76.22
N VAL A 556 -55.43 -74.69 76.32
CA VAL A 556 -54.70 -75.92 76.69
C VAL A 556 -54.95 -76.31 78.15
N VAL A 557 -55.05 -75.34 79.07
CA VAL A 557 -55.37 -75.60 80.48
C VAL A 557 -56.82 -76.08 80.66
N VAL A 558 -57.78 -75.52 79.90
CA VAL A 558 -59.18 -75.99 79.91
C VAL A 558 -59.31 -77.38 79.27
N ALA A 559 -58.54 -77.69 78.22
CA ALA A 559 -58.51 -79.03 77.62
C ALA A 559 -57.85 -80.06 78.56
N ALA A 560 -56.79 -79.70 79.29
CA ALA A 560 -56.16 -80.55 80.28
C ALA A 560 -57.07 -80.79 81.51
N ALA A 561 -57.78 -79.76 81.98
CA ALA A 561 -58.76 -79.89 83.06
C ALA A 561 -60.00 -80.70 82.63
N GLY A 562 -60.48 -80.53 81.39
CA GLY A 562 -61.57 -81.32 80.81
C GLY A 562 -61.20 -82.80 80.61
N GLY A 563 -59.97 -83.08 80.17
CA GLY A 563 -59.44 -84.44 80.03
C GLY A 563 -59.30 -85.18 81.36
N ALA A 564 -58.86 -84.50 82.42
CA ALA A 564 -58.70 -85.10 83.75
C ALA A 564 -60.04 -85.46 84.43
N VAL A 565 -61.12 -84.72 84.17
CA VAL A 565 -62.46 -85.01 84.71
C VAL A 565 -63.13 -86.17 83.97
N TRP A 566 -62.87 -86.34 82.67
CA TRP A 566 -63.40 -87.45 81.89
C TRP A 566 -62.73 -88.80 82.24
N TYR A 567 -61.43 -88.81 82.55
CA TYR A 567 -60.71 -90.03 82.95
C TYR A 567 -61.04 -90.53 84.37
N ARG A 568 -61.67 -89.71 85.22
CA ARG A 568 -62.13 -90.11 86.56
C ARG A 568 -63.56 -90.66 86.63
N ARG A 569 -64.29 -90.69 85.50
CA ARG A 569 -65.66 -91.22 85.42
C ARG A 569 -65.80 -92.49 84.55
N ARG A 570 -64.71 -93.25 84.39
CA ARG A 570 -64.76 -94.58 83.80
C ARG A 570 -64.17 -95.62 84.73
#